data_AF-A0A117N1H8-F1
#
_entry.id   AF-A0A117N1H8-F1
#
_cell.length_a   1.000
_cell.length_b   1.000
_cell.length_c   1.000
_cell.angle_alpha   90.00
_cell.angle_beta   90.00
_cell.angle_gamma   90.00
#
_symmetry.space_group_name_H-M   'P 1'
#
loop_
_entity.id
_entity.type
_entity.pdbx_description
1 polymer ?
#
loop_
_entity_poly.entity_id
_entity_poly.type
_entity_poly.pdbx_seq_one_letter_code
_entity_poly.pdbx_strand_id
1 'polypeptide(L)'
;MTGLQIKDVILAPGNGAFFYDDQAAIRSGATQDGFVYVGEPETPGFNSIRIPTSSFSIGLVLADETIVWGDMMNVQYSGAGGRDPVFENVANCGGSQHGDTVGTDSGDRGALSSGVSR
;
A
#
# COMPACT_ATOMS: atom_id res chain seq x y z
N MET A 1 10.18 32.22 11.32
CA MET A 1 10.54 30.80 11.19
C MET A 1 9.79 30.29 9.98
N THR A 2 10.50 30.01 8.88
CA THR A 2 9.92 29.34 7.71
C THR A 2 9.61 27.90 8.12
N GLY A 3 8.34 27.57 8.28
CA GLY A 3 7.88 26.22 8.65
C GLY A 3 8.24 25.21 7.56
N LEU A 4 8.34 23.94 7.92
CA LEU A 4 8.72 22.85 7.03
C LEU A 4 7.51 22.49 6.16
N GLN A 5 7.33 23.20 5.05
CA GLN A 5 6.16 23.04 4.17
C GLN A 5 6.36 21.95 3.11
N ILE A 6 5.31 21.21 2.81
CA ILE A 6 5.28 20.27 1.68
C ILE A 6 5.04 21.05 0.38
N LYS A 7 5.97 20.95 -0.55
CA LYS A 7 5.98 21.62 -1.85
C LYS A 7 5.36 20.77 -2.96
N ASP A 8 5.55 19.45 -2.90
CA ASP A 8 5.12 18.50 -3.93
C ASP A 8 4.98 17.07 -3.34
N VAL A 9 4.28 16.19 -4.04
CA VAL A 9 4.09 14.77 -3.74
C VAL A 9 4.46 13.90 -4.94
N ILE A 10 5.33 12.93 -4.71
CA ILE A 10 5.73 11.89 -5.66
C ILE A 10 5.02 10.59 -5.29
N LEU A 11 4.40 9.94 -6.28
CA LEU A 11 3.71 8.67 -6.11
C LEU A 11 4.40 7.62 -6.96
N ALA A 12 4.83 6.51 -6.37
CA ALA A 12 5.55 5.46 -7.08
C ALA A 12 5.00 4.06 -6.72
N PRO A 13 4.61 3.23 -7.71
CA PRO A 13 4.31 1.83 -7.47
C PRO A 13 5.58 1.07 -7.09
N GLY A 14 5.45 0.06 -6.24
CA GLY A 14 6.53 -0.85 -5.91
C GLY A 14 6.04 -2.27 -5.64
N ASN A 15 7.00 -3.16 -5.39
CA ASN A 15 6.74 -4.53 -4.96
C ASN A 15 7.10 -4.67 -3.49
N GLY A 16 6.34 -5.48 -2.76
CA GLY A 16 6.72 -5.84 -1.41
C GLY A 16 7.77 -6.97 -1.39
N ALA A 17 8.34 -7.19 -0.22
CA ALA A 17 9.39 -8.19 -0.02
C ALA A 17 8.84 -9.63 0.15
N PHE A 18 7.51 -9.81 0.14
CA PHE A 18 6.88 -11.10 0.37
C PHE A 18 5.62 -11.31 -0.48
N PHE A 19 4.74 -12.22 -0.06
CA PHE A 19 3.51 -12.58 -0.76
C PHE A 19 2.29 -12.29 0.11
N TYR A 20 1.17 -11.97 -0.53
CA TYR A 20 -0.12 -12.13 0.12
C TYR A 20 -0.51 -13.60 0.01
N ASP A 21 -0.81 -14.19 1.15
CA ASP A 21 -1.23 -15.57 1.27
C ASP A 21 -2.67 -15.61 1.79
N ASP A 22 -3.51 -16.40 1.14
CA ASP A 22 -4.87 -16.62 1.57
C ASP A 22 -4.88 -17.55 2.79
N GLN A 23 -4.97 -16.92 3.97
CA GLN A 23 -4.96 -17.66 5.23
C GLN A 23 -6.13 -18.64 5.36
N ALA A 24 -7.30 -18.32 4.79
CA ALA A 24 -8.47 -19.18 4.88
C ALA A 24 -8.23 -20.47 4.08
N ALA A 25 -7.86 -20.35 2.80
CA ALA A 25 -7.54 -21.50 1.95
C ALA A 25 -6.40 -22.35 2.52
N ILE A 26 -5.34 -21.72 3.06
CA ILE A 26 -4.21 -22.44 3.68
C ILE A 26 -4.68 -23.23 4.91
N ARG A 27 -5.54 -22.64 5.76
CA ARG A 27 -6.09 -23.32 6.95
C ARG A 27 -7.09 -24.41 6.59
N SER A 28 -7.78 -24.28 5.47
CA SER A 28 -8.68 -25.29 4.90
C SER A 28 -7.93 -26.46 4.26
N GLY A 29 -6.60 -26.42 4.23
CA GLY A 29 -5.75 -27.53 3.80
C GLY A 29 -5.25 -27.43 2.37
N ALA A 30 -5.12 -26.21 1.82
CA ALA A 30 -4.51 -26.01 0.51
C ALA A 30 -3.16 -26.73 0.39
N THR A 31 -2.98 -27.45 -0.73
CA THR A 31 -1.77 -28.24 -0.97
C THR A 31 -0.68 -27.33 -1.55
N GLN A 32 0.55 -27.47 -1.06
CA GLN A 32 1.71 -26.81 -1.66
C GLN A 32 2.26 -27.63 -2.83
N ASP A 33 2.57 -26.97 -3.94
CA ASP A 33 3.38 -27.50 -5.03
C ASP A 33 4.63 -26.62 -5.19
N GLY A 34 5.73 -27.06 -4.60
CA GLY A 34 6.94 -26.27 -4.48
C GLY A 34 6.70 -24.97 -3.69
N PHE A 35 6.75 -23.83 -4.38
CA PHE A 35 6.58 -22.50 -3.77
C PHE A 35 5.15 -21.95 -3.86
N VAL A 36 4.28 -22.57 -4.67
CA VAL A 36 2.89 -22.13 -4.86
C VAL A 36 1.93 -23.02 -4.06
N TYR A 37 0.72 -22.50 -3.84
CA TYR A 37 -0.39 -23.30 -3.34
C TYR A 37 -1.34 -23.62 -4.49
N VAL A 38 -1.84 -24.86 -4.52
CA VAL A 38 -2.77 -25.37 -5.53
C VAL A 38 -4.18 -25.38 -4.94
N GLY A 39 -5.14 -24.91 -5.75
CA GLY A 39 -6.55 -24.82 -5.40
C GLY A 39 -7.11 -23.42 -5.63
N GLU A 40 -8.35 -23.23 -5.21
CA GLU A 40 -9.04 -21.96 -5.28
C GLU A 40 -8.84 -21.14 -4.00
N PRO A 41 -8.67 -19.81 -4.10
CA PRO A 41 -8.69 -18.94 -2.93
C PRO A 41 -10.09 -18.90 -2.30
N GLU A 42 -10.13 -18.70 -1.00
CA GLU A 42 -11.33 -18.55 -0.18
C GLU A 42 -11.55 -17.10 0.29
N THR A 43 -10.48 -16.30 0.39
CA THR A 43 -10.55 -14.90 0.82
C THR A 43 -10.88 -13.99 -0.37
N PRO A 44 -11.92 -13.12 -0.27
CA PRO A 44 -12.27 -12.20 -1.35
C PRO A 44 -11.12 -11.31 -1.80
N GLY A 45 -10.98 -11.12 -3.11
CA GLY A 45 -9.93 -10.32 -3.73
C GLY A 45 -8.68 -11.11 -4.11
N PHE A 46 -8.51 -12.35 -3.64
CA PHE A 46 -7.42 -13.20 -4.12
C PHE A 46 -7.79 -13.85 -5.45
N ASN A 47 -6.86 -13.81 -6.42
CA ASN A 47 -6.98 -14.54 -7.70
C ASN A 47 -6.27 -15.90 -7.68
N SER A 48 -5.46 -16.14 -6.66
CA SER A 48 -4.77 -17.39 -6.36
C SER A 48 -4.39 -17.37 -4.88
N ILE A 49 -4.15 -18.54 -4.28
CA ILE A 49 -3.90 -18.67 -2.83
C ILE A 49 -2.63 -17.91 -2.40
N ARG A 50 -1.68 -17.71 -3.31
CA ARG A 50 -0.47 -16.91 -3.09
C ARG A 50 -0.25 -15.96 -4.25
N ILE A 51 -0.22 -14.65 -3.96
CA ILE A 51 0.04 -13.60 -4.95
C ILE A 51 1.22 -12.70 -4.53
N PRO A 52 1.97 -12.12 -5.48
CA PRO A 52 3.02 -11.16 -5.15
C PRO A 52 2.44 -9.93 -4.43
N THR A 53 3.16 -9.42 -3.43
CA THR A 53 2.76 -8.18 -2.74
C THR A 53 3.07 -6.94 -3.58
N SER A 54 2.17 -5.95 -3.51
CA SER A 54 2.38 -4.61 -4.06
C SER A 54 2.66 -3.62 -2.93
N SER A 55 3.41 -2.56 -3.24
CA SER A 55 3.64 -1.41 -2.37
C SER A 55 3.27 -0.11 -3.10
N PHE A 56 3.01 0.94 -2.32
CA PHE A 56 2.84 2.28 -2.85
C PHE A 56 3.67 3.30 -2.08
N SER A 57 4.71 3.82 -2.71
CA SER A 57 5.60 4.80 -2.11
C SER A 57 5.09 6.21 -2.31
N ILE A 58 5.05 6.99 -1.22
CA ILE A 58 4.71 8.41 -1.20
C ILE A 58 5.97 9.17 -0.80
N GLY A 59 6.46 10.00 -1.70
CA GLY A 59 7.54 10.95 -1.46
C GLY A 59 6.97 12.35 -1.24
N LEU A 60 7.26 12.98 -0.11
CA LEU A 60 6.89 14.38 0.13
C LEU A 60 8.12 15.25 -0.12
N VAL A 61 8.04 16.13 -1.12
CA VAL A 61 9.08 17.12 -1.40
C VAL A 61 8.84 18.31 -0.49
N LEU A 62 9.85 18.68 0.29
CA LEU A 62 9.77 19.79 1.24
C LEU A 62 10.30 21.08 0.62
N ALA A 63 10.01 22.21 1.27
CA ALA A 63 10.43 23.53 0.82
C ALA A 63 11.96 23.73 0.74
N ASP A 64 12.75 22.89 1.42
CA ASP A 64 14.22 22.86 1.33
C ASP A 64 14.74 21.84 0.30
N GLU A 65 13.85 21.33 -0.56
CA GLU A 65 14.10 20.28 -1.55
C GLU A 65 14.45 18.89 -0.97
N THR A 66 14.39 18.69 0.35
CA THR A 66 14.46 17.36 0.95
C THR A 66 13.25 16.53 0.53
N ILE A 67 13.45 15.25 0.24
CA ILE A 67 12.36 14.31 -0.04
C ILE A 67 12.31 13.28 1.08
N VAL A 68 11.16 13.18 1.76
CA VAL A 68 10.88 12.15 2.76
C VAL A 68 9.96 11.10 2.18
N TRP A 69 10.25 9.83 2.42
CA TRP A 69 9.52 8.70 1.83
C TRP A 69 8.77 7.91 2.89
N GLY A 70 7.58 7.43 2.52
CA GLY A 70 6.83 6.41 3.26
C GLY A 70 6.17 5.43 2.31
N ASP A 71 6.14 4.16 2.69
CA ASP A 71 5.56 3.09 1.88
C ASP A 71 4.26 2.59 2.50
N MET A 72 3.18 2.59 1.71
CA MET A 72 1.97 1.86 2.03
C MET A 72 2.17 0.38 1.70
N MET A 73 1.92 -0.44 2.71
CA MET A 73 2.10 -1.90 2.67
C MET A 73 0.98 -2.56 3.46
N ASN A 74 0.64 -3.80 3.09
CA ASN A 74 -0.25 -4.66 3.85
C ASN A 74 0.50 -5.92 4.30
N VAL A 75 -0.05 -6.63 5.30
CA VAL A 75 0.55 -7.84 5.87
C VAL A 75 0.31 -9.06 4.97
N GLN A 76 1.10 -10.12 5.16
CA GLN A 76 1.00 -11.38 4.43
C GLN A 76 -0.43 -11.93 4.37
N TYR A 77 -1.15 -11.95 5.49
CA TYR A 77 -2.53 -12.45 5.57
C TYR A 77 -3.55 -11.32 5.47
N SER A 78 -3.46 -10.54 4.38
CA SER A 78 -4.41 -9.48 4.06
C SER A 78 -5.82 -10.03 3.89
N GLY A 79 -6.85 -9.26 4.27
CA GLY A 79 -8.25 -9.72 4.25
C GLY A 79 -8.63 -10.74 5.34
N ALA A 80 -7.66 -11.29 6.07
CA ALA A 80 -7.93 -12.26 7.13
C ALA A 80 -8.19 -11.58 8.49
N GLY A 81 -9.15 -12.09 9.26
CA GLY A 81 -9.36 -11.71 10.66
C GLY A 81 -9.83 -10.27 10.86
N GLY A 82 -10.64 -9.75 9.94
CA GLY A 82 -11.17 -8.37 9.99
C GLY A 82 -10.18 -7.31 9.51
N ARG A 83 -9.05 -7.71 8.90
CA ARG A 83 -8.14 -6.80 8.22
C ARG A 83 -8.75 -6.28 6.92
N ASP A 84 -8.24 -5.13 6.48
CA ASP A 84 -8.59 -4.58 5.18
C ASP A 84 -8.31 -5.59 4.05
N PRO A 85 -9.05 -5.50 2.93
CA PRO A 85 -8.87 -6.37 1.77
C PRO A 85 -7.44 -6.36 1.22
N VAL A 86 -7.15 -7.34 0.35
CA VAL A 86 -5.89 -7.37 -0.37
C VAL A 86 -5.67 -6.09 -1.18
N PHE A 87 -4.47 -5.53 -1.07
CA PHE A 87 -4.10 -4.30 -1.76
C PHE A 87 -3.67 -4.63 -3.18
N GLU A 88 -4.54 -4.36 -4.15
CA GLU A 88 -4.25 -4.59 -5.57
C GLU A 88 -3.84 -3.29 -6.29
N ASN A 89 -2.62 -3.33 -6.83
CA ASN A 89 -2.13 -2.63 -8.02
C ASN A 89 -2.37 -1.11 -8.17
N VAL A 90 -1.30 -0.37 -7.91
CA VAL A 90 -1.07 1.05 -8.29
C VAL A 90 -0.73 1.21 -9.78
N ALA A 91 -0.56 0.13 -10.56
CA ALA A 91 -0.20 0.24 -11.98
C ALA A 91 -1.16 1.14 -12.82
N ASN A 92 -2.38 1.41 -12.33
CA ASN A 92 -3.33 2.35 -12.91
C ASN A 92 -3.27 3.80 -12.37
N CYS A 93 -2.42 4.10 -11.38
CA CYS A 93 -2.05 5.47 -10.99
C CYS A 93 -1.06 6.10 -11.99
N GLY A 94 -1.22 5.77 -13.28
CA GLY A 94 -0.47 6.35 -14.39
C GLY A 94 -0.78 7.84 -14.50
N GLY A 95 -0.01 8.63 -13.78
CA GLY A 95 -0.09 10.08 -13.75
C GLY A 95 0.33 10.55 -12.36
N SER A 96 1.33 11.43 -12.29
CA SER A 96 1.63 12.19 -11.08
C SER A 96 0.33 12.84 -10.59
N GLN A 97 -0.33 12.24 -9.59
CA GLN A 97 -1.49 12.86 -8.96
C GLN A 97 -0.97 13.89 -7.97
N HIS A 98 -0.78 15.08 -8.50
CA HIS A 98 -0.34 16.27 -7.81
C HIS A 98 -1.59 16.96 -7.26
N GLY A 99 -1.85 16.88 -5.96
CA GLY A 99 -2.97 17.61 -5.38
C GLY A 99 -3.49 16.99 -4.10
N ASP A 100 -3.36 17.77 -3.01
CA ASP A 100 -4.20 17.86 -1.81
C ASP A 100 -3.35 18.09 -0.55
N THR A 101 -2.09 17.64 -0.55
CA THR A 101 -1.14 17.81 0.57
C THR A 101 -0.18 18.99 0.43
N VAL A 102 -0.13 19.62 -0.75
CA VAL A 102 0.77 20.76 -1.02
C VAL A 102 0.38 21.97 -0.17
N GLY A 103 1.37 22.56 0.50
CA GLY A 103 1.21 23.71 1.39
C GLY A 103 0.94 23.36 2.85
N THR A 104 0.75 22.08 3.19
CA THR A 104 0.63 21.63 4.59
C THR A 104 1.99 21.70 5.31
N ASP A 105 1.97 22.09 6.59
CA ASP A 105 3.16 22.08 7.45
C ASP A 105 3.42 20.65 7.95
N SER A 106 4.55 20.08 7.55
CA SER A 106 4.97 18.73 7.97
C SER A 106 5.30 18.62 9.46
N GLY A 107 5.45 19.75 10.17
CA GLY A 107 5.57 19.78 11.63
C GLY A 107 4.29 19.35 12.36
N ASP A 108 3.13 19.48 11.73
CA ASP A 108 1.83 19.11 12.30
C ASP A 108 1.46 17.65 11.96
N ARG A 109 2.02 16.71 12.72
CA ARG A 109 1.84 15.27 12.50
C ARG A 109 0.38 14.78 12.60
N GLY A 110 -0.55 15.61 13.10
CA GLY A 110 -1.98 15.29 13.19
C GLY A 110 -2.81 15.68 11.97
N ALA A 111 -2.31 16.60 11.13
CA ALA A 111 -3.11 17.26 10.09
C ALA A 111 -3.26 16.44 8.79
N LEU A 112 -2.52 15.34 8.61
CA LEU A 112 -2.60 14.50 7.40
C LEU A 112 -3.80 13.52 7.41
N SER A 113 -4.78 13.72 8.30
CA SER A 113 -5.86 12.77 8.57
C SER A 113 -7.27 13.25 8.16
N SER A 114 -7.46 13.75 6.94
CA SER A 114 -8.82 13.83 6.36
C SER A 114 -8.78 14.11 4.87
N GLY A 115 -8.81 13.06 4.04
CA GLY A 115 -8.89 13.21 2.59
C GLY A 115 -9.33 11.98 1.80
N VAL A 116 -9.75 10.88 2.45
CA VAL A 116 -10.40 9.78 1.73
C VAL A 116 -11.89 10.11 1.64
N SER A 117 -12.30 10.71 0.52
CA SER A 117 -13.73 10.80 0.19
C SER A 117 -14.29 9.39 0.10
N ARG A 118 -15.37 9.16 0.83
CA ARG A 118 -16.28 8.03 0.63
C ARG A 118 -16.91 8.08 -0.76
#